data_AF-A0AA38NYX8-F1
#
_entry.id   AF-A0AA38NYX8-F1
#
_cell.length_a   1.000
_cell.length_b   1.000
_cell.length_c   1.000
_cell.angle_alpha   90.00
_cell.angle_beta   90.00
_cell.angle_gamma   90.00
#
_symmetry.space_group_name_H-M   'P 1'
#
loop_
_entity.id
_entity.type
_entity.pdbx_description
1 polymer ?
#
loop_
_entity_poly.entity_id
_entity_poly.type
_entity_poly.pdbx_seq_one_letter_code
_entity_poly.pdbx_strand_id
1 'polypeptide(L)'
;QCHDCFKYETSCEACFIRRHYATPFHWPRVWQAKGFFKKMDIACLRGNTYAIDLCSRPINGECPNASGAHGVTIVDSNGIHATRIRYCFCEGFPNYPTQLMRARLFPGTITLPRTIFTFRVLDEFQ
;
A
#
# COMPACT_ATOMS: atom_id res chain seq x y z
N GLN A 1 10.52 3.19 12.44
CA GLN A 1 11.15 1.86 12.27
C GLN A 1 10.21 0.96 11.48
N CYS A 2 10.67 -0.20 11.02
CA CYS A 2 9.84 -1.24 10.40
C CYS A 2 9.76 -2.45 11.32
N HIS A 3 8.59 -3.09 11.40
CA HIS A 3 8.41 -4.33 12.16
C HIS A 3 8.91 -5.57 11.39
N ASP A 4 8.64 -5.64 10.09
CA ASP A 4 8.83 -6.83 9.27
C ASP A 4 10.22 -6.92 8.62
N CYS A 5 10.87 -5.78 8.36
CA CYS A 5 12.19 -5.75 7.72
C CYS A 5 13.29 -6.21 8.67
N PHE A 6 14.19 -7.06 8.16
CA PHE A 6 15.41 -7.43 8.86
C PHE A 6 16.36 -6.23 8.99
N LYS A 7 16.80 -5.93 10.22
CA LYS A 7 17.77 -4.86 10.55
C LYS A 7 17.39 -3.46 10.01
N TYR A 8 16.10 -3.12 9.99
CA TYR A 8 15.67 -1.79 9.58
C TYR A 8 15.87 -0.74 10.69
N GLU A 9 16.76 0.22 10.45
CA GLU A 9 17.01 1.33 11.38
C GLU A 9 15.91 2.38 11.39
N THR A 10 15.87 3.23 12.42
CA THR A 10 14.92 4.35 12.47
C THR A 10 15.16 5.32 11.31
N SER A 11 14.09 5.76 10.66
CA SER A 11 14.13 6.72 9.56
C SER A 11 12.96 7.69 9.67
N CYS A 12 13.04 8.82 8.98
CA CYS A 12 11.87 9.66 8.75
C CYS A 12 10.81 8.92 7.91
N GLU A 13 9.57 9.42 7.92
CA GLU A 13 8.44 8.82 7.19
C GLU A 13 8.69 8.78 5.67
N ALA A 14 9.36 9.81 5.14
CA ALA A 14 9.70 9.88 3.72
C ALA A 14 10.63 8.75 3.28
N CYS A 15 11.69 8.52 4.04
CA CYS A 15 12.63 7.43 3.80
C CYS A 15 11.97 6.06 4.01
N PHE A 16 11.05 5.95 4.97
CA PHE A 16 10.29 4.72 5.19
C PHE A 16 9.46 4.37 3.97
N ILE A 17 8.61 5.29 3.50
CA ILE A 17 7.75 5.08 2.33
C ILE A 17 8.60 4.72 1.10
N ARG A 18 9.69 5.46 0.85
CA ARG A 18 10.57 5.20 -0.30
C ARG A 18 11.19 3.80 -0.26
N ARG A 19 11.64 3.34 0.93
CA ARG A 19 12.25 2.00 1.09
C ARG A 19 11.22 0.87 1.03
N HIS A 20 9.95 1.14 1.28
CA HIS A 20 8.85 0.17 1.25
C HIS A 20 7.97 0.30 0.01
N TYR A 21 8.46 0.92 -1.07
CA TYR A 21 7.70 1.07 -2.31
C TYR A 21 7.24 -0.28 -2.87
N ALA A 22 8.11 -1.29 -2.85
CA ALA A 22 7.80 -2.66 -3.31
C ALA A 22 7.22 -3.56 -2.21
N THR A 23 7.21 -3.10 -0.96
CA THR A 23 6.69 -3.84 0.21
C THR A 23 5.78 -2.95 1.06
N PRO A 24 4.72 -2.37 0.47
CA PRO A 24 3.91 -1.34 1.13
C PRO A 24 3.10 -1.88 2.33
N PHE A 25 3.01 -3.21 2.47
CA PHE A 25 2.28 -3.88 3.56
C PHE A 25 3.17 -4.23 4.75
N HIS A 26 4.40 -3.71 4.83
CA HIS A 26 5.16 -3.78 6.07
C HIS A 26 4.64 -2.77 7.08
N TRP A 27 4.67 -3.15 8.36
CA TRP A 27 4.12 -2.35 9.44
C TRP A 27 5.12 -1.30 9.94
N PRO A 28 4.87 0.00 9.73
CA PRO A 28 5.64 1.03 10.39
C PRO A 28 5.40 1.00 11.90
N ARG A 29 6.50 1.25 12.61
CA ARG A 29 6.53 1.52 14.04
C ARG A 29 6.89 2.99 14.23
N VAL A 30 5.91 3.78 14.66
CA VAL A 30 6.02 5.24 14.82
C VAL A 30 6.19 5.59 16.29
N TRP A 31 7.22 6.37 16.61
CA TRP A 31 7.51 6.81 17.97
C TRP A 31 6.41 7.75 18.47
N GLN A 32 5.88 7.46 19.66
CA GLN A 32 4.85 8.26 20.31
C GLN A 32 5.47 9.13 21.40
N ALA A 33 4.86 10.29 21.67
CA ALA A 33 5.30 11.20 22.73
C ALA A 33 5.41 10.53 24.11
N LYS A 34 4.60 9.48 24.35
CA LYS A 34 4.59 8.68 25.58
C LYS A 34 5.78 7.71 25.73
N GLY A 35 6.77 7.77 24.83
CA GLY A 35 8.02 7.00 24.98
C GLY A 35 7.97 5.57 24.45
N PHE A 36 7.07 5.25 23.51
CA PHE A 36 6.97 3.91 22.92
C PHE A 36 6.69 3.96 21.41
N PHE A 37 7.02 2.87 20.72
CA PHE A 37 6.67 2.68 19.32
C PHE A 37 5.28 2.07 19.17
N LYS A 38 4.42 2.72 18.39
CA LYS A 38 3.11 2.19 18.02
C LYS A 38 3.15 1.62 16.59
N LYS A 39 2.61 0.41 16.42
CA LYS A 39 2.31 -0.20 15.11
C LYS A 39 1.18 0.58 14.45
N MET A 40 1.35 1.00 13.20
CA MET A 40 0.35 1.78 12.44
C MET A 40 0.32 1.32 10.99
N ASP A 41 -0.76 1.58 10.27
CA ASP A 41 -0.76 1.39 8.81
C ASP A 41 0.15 2.41 8.12
N ILE A 42 0.76 2.01 7.00
CA ILE A 42 1.60 2.90 6.19
C ILE A 42 0.83 4.14 5.70
N ALA A 43 -0.49 3.98 5.50
CA ALA A 43 -1.37 5.06 5.08
C ALA A 43 -1.60 6.13 6.15
N CYS A 44 -1.16 5.91 7.40
CA CYS A 44 -1.18 6.92 8.44
C CYS A 44 0.04 7.86 8.42
N LEU A 45 1.10 7.48 7.70
CA LEU A 45 2.28 8.31 7.56
C LEU A 45 1.98 9.56 6.72
N ARG A 46 2.79 10.60 6.89
CA ARG A 46 2.66 11.91 6.24
C ARG A 46 1.28 12.55 6.40
N GLY A 47 0.72 12.45 7.61
CA GLY A 47 -0.58 13.05 7.90
C GLY A 47 -1.74 12.43 7.11
N ASN A 48 -1.73 11.10 6.95
CA ASN A 48 -2.74 10.34 6.22
C ASN A 48 -2.82 10.58 4.69
N THR A 49 -1.75 11.11 4.08
CA THR A 49 -1.74 11.44 2.64
C THR A 49 -1.17 10.33 1.76
N TYR A 50 -0.52 9.32 2.33
CA TYR A 50 0.08 8.23 1.56
C TYR A 50 -0.99 7.34 0.90
N ALA A 51 -0.75 7.01 -0.37
CA ALA A 51 -1.51 6.05 -1.15
C ALA A 51 -0.57 5.25 -2.05
N ILE A 52 -0.95 4.01 -2.34
CA ILE A 52 -0.21 3.10 -3.23
C ILE A 52 -0.63 3.40 -4.67
N ASP A 53 0.34 3.73 -5.52
CA ASP A 53 0.11 4.02 -6.93
C ASP A 53 0.15 2.74 -7.77
N LEU A 54 -0.93 2.44 -8.50
CA LEU A 54 -0.99 1.28 -9.41
C LEU A 54 -0.54 1.60 -10.82
N CYS A 55 -0.06 2.82 -11.08
CA CYS A 55 0.41 3.20 -12.40
C CYS A 55 1.67 2.42 -12.78
N SER A 56 1.60 1.72 -13.91
CA SER A 56 2.74 0.94 -14.42
C SER A 56 3.82 1.80 -15.10
N ARG A 57 3.51 3.04 -15.48
CA ARG A 57 4.42 3.97 -16.19
C ARG A 57 4.33 5.38 -15.60
N PRO A 58 4.84 5.61 -14.38
CA PRO A 58 4.90 6.95 -13.82
C PRO A 58 5.92 7.82 -14.58
N ILE A 59 5.61 9.11 -14.76
CA ILE A 59 6.53 10.12 -15.29
C ILE A 59 7.07 10.89 -14.08
N ASN A 60 8.38 10.92 -13.90
CA ASN A 60 9.04 11.53 -12.73
C ASN A 60 8.54 11.00 -11.37
N GLY A 61 8.09 9.74 -11.33
CA GLY A 61 7.58 9.10 -10.10
C GLY A 61 6.10 9.39 -9.80
N GLU A 62 5.41 10.13 -10.68
CA GLU A 62 3.98 10.42 -10.53
C GLU A 62 3.19 9.95 -11.75
N CYS A 63 1.94 9.57 -11.53
CA CYS A 63 1.03 9.20 -12.62
C CYS A 63 0.33 10.47 -13.13
N PRO A 64 0.46 10.82 -14.43
CA PRO A 64 -0.14 12.05 -14.97
C PRO A 64 -1.67 12.04 -14.95
N ASN A 65 -2.28 10.85 -14.98
CA ASN A 65 -3.71 10.67 -14.92
C ASN A 65 -4.09 9.70 -13.78
N ALA A 66 -3.77 10.06 -12.54
CA ALA A 66 -4.16 9.29 -11.37
C ALA A 66 -5.59 9.59 -10.91
N SER A 67 -6.24 8.58 -10.36
CA SER A 67 -7.45 8.75 -9.57
C SER A 67 -7.16 9.50 -8.26
N GLY A 68 -8.23 9.93 -7.57
CA GLY A 68 -8.15 10.22 -6.15
C GLY A 68 -7.74 8.99 -5.34
N ALA A 69 -7.30 9.19 -4.09
CA ALA A 69 -6.94 8.08 -3.20
C ALA A 69 -8.20 7.36 -2.69
N HIS A 70 -8.35 6.07 -3.02
CA HIS A 70 -9.48 5.24 -2.59
C HIS A 70 -9.09 4.44 -1.34
N GLY A 71 -9.86 4.57 -0.26
CA GLY A 71 -9.68 3.76 0.94
C GLY A 71 -10.02 2.30 0.69
N VAL A 72 -9.12 1.40 1.06
CA VAL A 72 -9.25 -0.05 0.86
C VAL A 72 -8.70 -0.82 2.07
N THR A 73 -9.18 -2.05 2.22
CA THR A 73 -8.68 -3.03 3.17
C THR A 73 -7.87 -4.07 2.42
N ILE A 74 -6.58 -4.21 2.77
CA ILE A 74 -5.70 -5.25 2.24
C ILE A 74 -5.59 -6.37 3.27
N VAL A 75 -5.87 -7.59 2.86
CA VAL A 75 -5.62 -8.80 3.64
C VAL A 75 -4.31 -9.40 3.18
N ASP A 76 -3.35 -9.50 4.09
CA ASP A 76 -2.03 -10.07 3.85
C ASP A 76 -1.67 -11.08 4.96
N SER A 77 -0.73 -11.98 4.68
CA SER A 77 -0.13 -12.91 5.65
C SER A 77 0.31 -12.26 6.98
N ASN A 78 0.78 -11.01 6.96
CA ASN A 78 1.24 -10.31 8.17
C ASN A 78 0.14 -9.47 8.86
N GLY A 79 -1.09 -9.56 8.38
CA GLY A 79 -2.27 -8.92 8.97
C GLY A 79 -3.16 -8.20 7.97
N ILE A 80 -4.17 -7.51 8.51
CA ILE A 80 -5.13 -6.71 7.75
C ILE A 80 -4.72 -5.24 7.83
N HIS A 81 -4.59 -4.60 6.67
CA HIS A 81 -4.13 -3.21 6.52
C HIS A 81 -5.27 -2.32 6.06
N ALA A 82 -5.41 -1.16 6.70
CA ALA A 82 -6.27 -0.07 6.23
C ALA A 82 -5.41 0.93 5.46
N THR A 83 -5.53 0.93 4.13
CA THR A 83 -4.67 1.77 3.27
C THR A 83 -5.46 2.47 2.17
N ARG A 84 -4.74 3.15 1.27
CA ARG A 84 -5.30 3.84 0.12
C ARG A 84 -4.60 3.43 -1.17
N ILE A 85 -5.35 3.40 -2.26
CA ILE A 85 -4.85 3.09 -3.60
C ILE A 85 -5.22 4.22 -4.56
N ARG A 86 -4.31 4.56 -5.47
CA ARG A 86 -4.57 5.40 -6.64
C ARG A 86 -4.51 4.56 -7.92
N TYR A 87 -5.60 4.55 -8.66
CA TYR A 87 -5.70 3.91 -9.96
C TYR A 87 -5.17 4.83 -11.05
N CYS A 88 -4.74 4.24 -12.15
CA CYS A 88 -4.21 4.92 -13.32
C CYS A 88 -5.23 4.98 -14.46
N PHE A 89 -5.37 6.14 -15.09
CA PHE A 89 -6.22 6.41 -16.25
C PHE A 89 -5.39 6.76 -17.52
N CYS A 90 -4.07 6.52 -17.52
CA CYS A 90 -3.21 6.87 -18.66
C CYS A 90 -3.57 6.13 -19.96
N GLU A 91 -4.17 4.95 -19.87
CA GLU A 91 -4.62 4.15 -21.01
C GLU A 91 -6.14 4.30 -21.27
N GLY A 92 -6.78 5.34 -20.73
CA GLY A 92 -8.23 5.57 -20.83
C GLY A 92 -8.98 5.08 -19.59
N PHE A 93 -10.06 4.31 -19.78
CA PHE A 93 -10.86 3.80 -18.67
C PHE A 93 -10.12 2.71 -17.88
N PRO A 94 -10.00 2.84 -16.56
CA PRO A 94 -9.22 1.92 -15.75
C PRO A 94 -9.96 0.59 -15.60
N ASN A 95 -9.33 -0.48 -16.05
CA ASN A 95 -9.73 -1.82 -15.65
C ASN A 95 -9.19 -2.08 -14.22
N TYR A 96 -10.01 -1.79 -13.20
CA TYR A 96 -9.57 -1.89 -11.79
C TYR A 96 -9.03 -3.27 -11.41
N PRO A 97 -9.71 -4.40 -11.74
CA PRO A 97 -9.15 -5.72 -11.46
C PRO A 97 -7.79 -5.95 -12.13
N THR A 98 -7.63 -5.55 -13.39
CA THR A 98 -6.36 -5.73 -14.11
C THR A 98 -5.22 -4.96 -13.45
N GLN A 99 -5.45 -3.72 -13.00
CA GLN A 99 -4.42 -2.93 -12.33
C GLN A 99 -4.00 -3.54 -10.99
N LEU A 100 -4.96 -4.05 -10.22
CA LEU A 100 -4.68 -4.76 -8.97
C LEU A 100 -3.88 -6.05 -9.24
N MET A 101 -4.32 -6.86 -10.21
CA MET A 101 -3.66 -8.12 -10.55
C MET A 101 -2.21 -7.89 -11.03
N ARG A 102 -1.96 -6.83 -11.82
CA ARG A 102 -0.60 -6.41 -12.20
C ARG A 102 0.26 -6.06 -10.99
N ALA A 103 -0.34 -5.52 -9.93
CA ALA A 103 0.32 -5.23 -8.66
C ALA A 103 0.34 -6.42 -7.68
N ARG A 104 0.06 -7.65 -8.13
CA ARG A 104 -0.03 -8.86 -7.29
C ARG A 104 -1.07 -8.74 -6.16
N LEU A 105 -2.19 -8.07 -6.48
CA LEU A 105 -3.33 -7.89 -5.61
C LEU A 105 -4.57 -8.53 -6.25
N PHE A 106 -5.22 -9.42 -5.51
CA PHE A 106 -6.44 -10.08 -5.93
C PHE A 106 -7.66 -9.34 -5.36
N PRO A 107 -8.58 -8.84 -6.21
CA PRO A 107 -9.74 -8.12 -5.72
C PRO A 107 -10.77 -9.08 -5.10
N GLY A 108 -11.29 -8.75 -3.91
CA GLY A 108 -12.38 -9.51 -3.30
C GLY A 108 -13.73 -9.32 -4.02
N THR A 109 -13.91 -8.22 -4.74
CA THR A 109 -15.06 -7.94 -5.60
C THR A 109 -14.61 -7.31 -6.91
N ILE A 110 -15.34 -7.57 -8.00
CA ILE A 110 -14.98 -7.04 -9.33
C ILE A 110 -15.29 -5.54 -9.43
N THR A 111 -16.43 -5.11 -8.88
CA THR A 111 -16.85 -3.70 -8.88
C THR A 111 -16.27 -2.99 -7.67
N LEU A 112 -15.35 -2.05 -7.90
CA LEU A 112 -14.68 -1.20 -6.90
C LEU A 112 -14.31 -1.94 -5.60
N PRO A 113 -13.28 -2.80 -5.64
CA PRO A 113 -12.90 -3.63 -4.51
C PRO A 113 -12.52 -2.79 -3.30
N ARG A 114 -13.33 -2.91 -2.25
CA ARG A 114 -13.00 -2.38 -0.92
C ARG A 114 -12.10 -3.33 -0.14
N THR A 115 -12.19 -4.62 -0.41
CA THR A 115 -11.35 -5.66 0.18
C THR A 115 -10.52 -6.30 -0.91
N ILE A 116 -9.23 -6.41 -0.67
CA ILE A 116 -8.23 -6.88 -1.62
C ILE A 116 -7.32 -7.84 -0.86
N PHE A 117 -6.93 -8.94 -1.48
CA PHE A 117 -6.05 -9.95 -0.92
C PHE A 117 -4.68 -9.85 -1.61
N THR A 118 -3.59 -9.98 -0.86
CA THR A 118 -2.28 -10.15 -1.49
C THR A 118 -2.16 -11.56 -2.05
N PHE A 119 -1.38 -11.76 -3.11
CA PHE A 119 -1.15 -13.11 -3.62
C PHE A 119 -0.48 -14.00 -2.57
N ARG A 120 0.38 -13.42 -1.73
CA ARG A 120 1.03 -14.11 -0.61
C ARG A 120 0.02 -14.82 0.31
N VAL A 121 -1.07 -14.14 0.71
CA VAL A 121 -2.08 -14.79 1.55
C VAL A 121 -2.83 -15.88 0.78
N LEU A 122 -3.04 -15.73 -0.53
CA LEU A 122 -3.70 -16.76 -1.33
C LEU A 122 -2.85 -18.03 -1.49
N ASP A 123 -1.53 -17.87 -1.65
CA ASP A 123 -0.59 -18.97 -1.79
C ASP A 123 -0.45 -19.79 -0.48
N GLU A 124 -0.66 -19.17 0.69
CA GLU A 124 -0.58 -19.82 2.01
C GLU A 124 -1.78 -20.71 2.34
N PHE A 125 -2.93 -20.50 1.68
CA PHE A 125 -4.19 -21.24 1.93
C PHE A 125 -4.54 -22.22 0.80
N GLN A 126 -3.55 -22.68 0.03
CA GLN A 126 -3.72 -23.73 -0.98
C GLN A 126 -3.68 -25.16 -0.41
#